data_AF-A0A9D7XB68-F1
#
_entry.id   AF-A0A9D7XB68-F1
#
_cell.length_a   1.000
_cell.length_b   1.000
_cell.length_c   1.000
_cell.angle_alpha   90.00
_cell.angle_beta   90.00
_cell.angle_gamma   90.00
#
_symmetry.space_group_name_H-M   'P 1'
#
loop_
_entity.id
_entity.type
_entity.pdbx_description
1 polymer ?
#
loop_
_entity_poly.entity_id
_entity_poly.type
_entity_poly.pdbx_seq_one_letter_code
_entity_poly.pdbx_strand_id
1 'polypeptide(L)'
;MLPIRPLLVVLTALFAVIPTPVPAASGRFVVLEPTVESKEMREQARGMHASGTLQELARGLNAIFVLPRDIGLRFAECGVANAFYDPSNHEIWMCLELIDGMAETLEGQFEDEESTTNALAGAFVAVVLHEAGHALVDVLRFRSP
;
A
#
# COMPACT_ATOMS: atom_id res chain seq x y z
N MET A 1 -59.85 49.89 -15.21
CA MET A 1 -58.54 49.98 -15.88
C MET A 1 -57.48 49.49 -14.89
N LEU A 2 -56.89 48.31 -15.10
CA LEU A 2 -55.60 47.93 -14.49
C LEU A 2 -54.49 48.64 -15.29
N PRO A 3 -53.24 48.89 -14.80
CA PRO A 3 -52.36 47.78 -14.40
C PRO A 3 -51.16 48.08 -13.42
N ILE A 4 -50.42 46.99 -13.14
CA ILE A 4 -48.98 46.88 -12.79
C ILE A 4 -48.56 47.10 -11.32
N ARG A 5 -48.40 45.98 -10.61
CA ARG A 5 -47.54 45.83 -9.42
C ARG A 5 -46.07 45.92 -9.83
N PRO A 6 -45.19 46.66 -9.12
CA PRO A 6 -43.76 46.50 -9.33
C PRO A 6 -43.31 45.19 -8.67
N LEU A 7 -42.66 44.42 -9.51
CA LEU A 7 -42.08 43.10 -9.30
C LEU A 7 -41.09 43.11 -8.13
N LEU A 8 -41.25 42.15 -7.22
CA LEU A 8 -40.28 41.78 -6.20
C LEU A 8 -38.98 41.33 -6.90
N VAL A 9 -37.93 42.15 -6.85
CA VAL A 9 -36.58 41.73 -7.30
C VAL A 9 -35.94 40.94 -6.15
N VAL A 10 -36.18 39.63 -6.13
CA VAL A 10 -35.33 38.71 -5.37
C VAL A 10 -34.05 38.55 -6.19
N LEU A 11 -33.04 39.36 -5.87
CA LEU A 11 -31.70 39.20 -6.41
C LEU A 11 -31.12 37.93 -5.76
N THR A 12 -31.27 36.79 -6.45
CA THR A 12 -30.65 35.53 -6.09
C THR A 12 -29.14 35.74 -6.00
N ALA A 13 -28.61 35.72 -4.78
CA ALA A 13 -27.18 35.63 -4.55
C ALA A 13 -26.70 34.28 -5.10
N LEU A 14 -26.22 34.29 -6.34
CA LEU A 14 -25.49 33.18 -6.94
C LEU A 14 -24.14 33.14 -6.21
N PHE A 15 -24.10 32.48 -5.05
CA PHE A 15 -22.85 32.08 -4.44
C PHE A 15 -22.16 31.15 -5.46
N ALA A 16 -21.17 31.69 -6.17
CA ALA A 16 -20.25 30.89 -6.94
C ALA A 16 -19.61 29.90 -5.95
N VAL A 17 -20.02 28.64 -6.04
CA VAL A 17 -19.30 27.53 -5.42
C VAL A 17 -17.95 27.52 -6.11
N ILE A 18 -16.94 28.14 -5.48
CA ILE A 18 -15.56 28.01 -5.93
C ILE A 18 -15.24 26.53 -5.69
N PRO A 19 -15.05 25.70 -6.73
CA PRO A 19 -14.65 24.32 -6.52
C PRO A 19 -13.30 24.37 -5.80
N THR A 20 -13.26 23.87 -4.57
CA THR A 20 -11.98 23.64 -3.88
C THR A 20 -11.16 22.72 -4.78
N PRO A 21 -9.94 23.08 -5.17
CA PRO A 21 -9.10 22.17 -5.95
C PRO A 21 -8.97 20.88 -5.15
N VAL A 22 -9.49 19.79 -5.71
CA VAL A 22 -9.23 18.45 -5.19
C VAL A 22 -7.72 18.27 -5.29
N PRO A 23 -7.00 18.02 -4.18
CA PRO A 23 -5.57 17.76 -4.25
C PRO A 23 -5.35 16.66 -5.28
N ALA A 24 -4.46 16.89 -6.24
CA ALA A 24 -4.10 15.86 -7.20
C ALA A 24 -3.64 14.63 -6.40
N ALA A 25 -4.31 13.50 -6.63
CA ALA A 25 -3.92 12.20 -6.07
C ALA A 25 -2.48 11.93 -6.48
N SER A 26 -1.57 12.15 -5.55
CA SER A 26 -0.11 12.08 -5.73
C SER A 26 0.50 10.98 -4.85
N GLY A 27 -0.36 10.23 -4.15
CA GLY A 27 0.04 9.13 -3.33
C GLY A 27 0.72 8.05 -4.14
N ARG A 28 1.71 7.40 -3.53
CA ARG A 28 2.47 6.31 -4.11
C ARG A 28 2.67 5.18 -3.10
N PHE A 29 2.85 3.98 -3.61
CA PHE A 29 3.58 2.94 -2.90
C PHE A 29 5.05 3.37 -2.79
N VAL A 30 5.55 3.51 -1.56
CA VAL A 30 6.92 3.98 -1.27
C VAL A 30 7.63 2.94 -0.40
N VAL A 31 8.82 2.52 -0.81
CA VAL A 31 9.64 1.61 0.01
C VAL A 31 10.36 2.42 1.07
N LEU A 32 10.22 1.99 2.32
CA LEU A 32 10.81 2.61 3.51
C LEU A 32 11.96 1.74 4.02
N GLU A 33 12.86 2.35 4.78
CA GLU A 33 13.98 1.64 5.40
C GLU A 33 13.49 0.52 6.35
N PRO A 34 14.20 -0.62 6.40
CA PRO A 34 13.85 -1.70 7.31
C PRO A 34 13.86 -1.29 8.77
N THR A 35 12.94 -1.85 9.56
CA THR A 35 12.87 -1.62 11.03
C THR A 35 13.31 -2.88 11.76
N VAL A 36 14.54 -2.87 12.29
CA VAL A 36 15.18 -4.06 12.88
C VAL A 36 15.95 -3.68 14.13
N GLU A 37 15.76 -4.44 15.20
CA GLU A 37 16.37 -4.18 16.51
C GLU A 37 17.57 -5.10 16.77
N SER A 38 17.47 -6.38 16.42
CA SER A 38 18.48 -7.41 16.64
C SER A 38 19.71 -7.21 15.76
N LYS A 39 20.87 -7.73 16.20
CA LYS A 39 22.08 -7.74 15.35
C LYS A 39 21.95 -8.79 14.26
N GLU A 40 21.24 -9.86 14.58
CA GLU A 40 21.04 -11.07 13.83
C GLU A 40 20.27 -10.79 12.54
N MET A 41 19.14 -10.06 12.60
CA MET A 41 18.32 -9.78 11.42
C MET A 41 18.79 -8.60 10.57
N ARG A 42 19.72 -7.76 11.06
CA ARG A 42 20.15 -6.57 10.30
C ARG A 42 20.76 -6.90 8.95
N GLU A 43 21.53 -7.97 8.86
CA GLU A 43 22.14 -8.35 7.58
C GLU A 43 21.11 -8.85 6.59
N GLN A 44 20.21 -9.74 7.04
CA GLN A 44 19.09 -10.23 6.26
C GLN A 44 18.20 -9.08 5.76
N ALA A 45 17.86 -8.14 6.64
CA ALA A 45 17.06 -6.97 6.28
C ALA A 45 17.74 -6.08 5.24
N ARG A 46 19.06 -5.88 5.36
CA ARG A 46 19.85 -5.16 4.36
C ARG A 46 19.86 -5.89 3.03
N GLY A 47 20.06 -7.20 3.04
CA GLY A 47 20.04 -8.04 1.84
C GLY A 47 18.68 -7.98 1.13
N MET A 48 17.59 -8.14 1.88
CA MET A 48 16.23 -8.07 1.36
C MET A 48 15.87 -6.67 0.86
N HIS A 49 16.29 -5.61 1.55
CA HIS A 49 16.06 -4.25 1.08
C HIS A 49 16.86 -3.95 -0.20
N ALA A 50 18.11 -4.42 -0.27
CA ALA A 50 19.00 -4.24 -1.41
C ALA A 50 18.61 -5.10 -2.62
N SER A 51 17.86 -6.19 -2.44
CA SER A 51 17.39 -7.04 -3.55
C SER A 51 16.52 -6.28 -4.55
N GLY A 52 15.90 -5.17 -4.12
CA GLY A 52 15.02 -4.39 -4.98
C GLY A 52 13.61 -4.94 -5.13
N THR A 53 13.27 -6.05 -4.46
CA THR A 53 12.00 -6.76 -4.67
C THR A 53 10.79 -5.89 -4.30
N LEU A 54 10.80 -5.24 -3.12
CA LEU A 54 9.72 -4.32 -2.74
C LEU A 54 9.65 -3.10 -3.67
N GLN A 55 10.80 -2.64 -4.19
CA GLN A 55 10.88 -1.50 -5.09
C GLN A 55 10.27 -1.84 -6.46
N GLU A 56 10.48 -3.06 -6.94
CA GLU A 56 9.84 -3.56 -8.16
C GLU A 56 8.32 -3.68 -8.01
N LEU A 57 7.85 -4.26 -6.90
CA LEU A 57 6.43 -4.34 -6.60
C LEU A 57 5.79 -2.96 -6.46
N ALA A 58 6.43 -2.05 -5.73
CA ALA A 58 5.98 -0.67 -5.61
C ALA A 58 5.91 0.05 -6.97
N ARG A 59 6.90 -0.17 -7.87
CA ARG A 59 6.85 0.37 -9.24
C ARG A 59 5.65 -0.19 -10.02
N GLY A 60 5.42 -1.50 -9.96
CA GLY A 60 4.30 -2.15 -10.62
C GLY A 60 2.94 -1.63 -10.14
N LEU A 61 2.75 -1.55 -8.82
CA LEU A 61 1.52 -1.03 -8.23
C LEU A 61 1.30 0.44 -8.57
N ASN A 62 2.35 1.27 -8.51
CA ASN A 62 2.29 2.68 -8.90
C ASN A 62 1.98 2.91 -10.38
N ALA A 63 2.18 1.92 -11.26
CA ALA A 63 1.81 2.01 -12.66
C ALA A 63 0.31 1.75 -12.90
N ILE A 64 -0.38 1.15 -11.91
CA ILE A 64 -1.77 0.69 -12.03
C ILE A 64 -2.72 1.59 -11.23
N PHE A 65 -2.30 2.01 -10.03
CA PHE A 65 -3.17 2.71 -9.08
C PHE A 65 -2.84 4.21 -8.97
N VAL A 66 -3.90 5.02 -8.90
CA VAL A 66 -3.82 6.44 -8.54
C VAL A 66 -4.26 6.57 -7.08
N LEU A 67 -3.33 6.88 -6.17
CA LEU A 67 -3.60 6.86 -4.74
C LEU A 67 -3.85 8.27 -4.18
N PRO A 68 -4.82 8.43 -3.26
CA PRO A 68 -5.06 9.70 -2.59
C PRO A 68 -3.98 10.06 -1.56
N ARG A 69 -3.13 9.09 -1.18
CA ARG A 69 -2.05 9.23 -0.20
C ARG A 69 -1.02 8.11 -0.36
N ASP A 70 0.15 8.31 0.23
CA ASP A 70 1.21 7.29 0.22
C ASP A 70 0.84 6.06 1.04
N ILE A 71 1.32 4.90 0.58
CA ILE A 71 1.34 3.64 1.31
C ILE A 71 2.81 3.21 1.43
N GLY A 72 3.30 3.06 2.65
CA GLY A 72 4.66 2.57 2.90
C GLY A 72 4.76 1.06 2.70
N LEU A 73 5.91 0.56 2.23
CA LEU A 73 6.27 -0.85 2.30
C LEU A 73 7.63 -0.95 3.00
N ARG A 74 7.76 -1.83 3.99
CA ARG A 74 9.04 -2.06 4.66
C ARG A 74 9.24 -3.53 5.01
N PHE A 75 10.50 -3.91 5.12
CA PHE A 75 10.86 -5.10 5.90
C PHE A 75 10.94 -4.74 7.38
N ALA A 76 10.56 -5.66 8.26
CA ALA A 76 10.63 -5.44 9.70
C ALA A 76 11.00 -6.72 10.45
N GLU A 77 11.63 -6.55 11.60
CA GLU A 77 11.67 -7.55 12.66
C GLU A 77 10.39 -7.38 13.49
N CYS A 78 9.55 -8.41 13.53
CA CYS A 78 8.24 -8.35 14.18
C CYS A 78 8.13 -9.25 15.42
N GLY A 79 9.08 -10.18 15.59
CA GLY A 79 9.02 -11.25 16.58
C GLY A 79 8.01 -12.35 16.26
N VAL A 80 7.36 -12.29 15.08
CA VAL A 80 6.36 -13.26 14.61
C VAL A 80 6.44 -13.43 13.09
N ALA A 81 6.23 -14.65 12.61
CA ALA A 81 6.14 -14.96 11.18
C ALA A 81 4.81 -14.44 10.61
N ASN A 82 4.76 -13.17 10.23
CA ASN A 82 3.55 -12.54 9.68
C ASN A 82 3.85 -11.44 8.62
N ALA A 83 2.82 -10.95 7.98
CA ALA A 83 2.81 -9.68 7.28
C ALA A 83 1.48 -8.99 7.56
N PHE A 84 1.46 -7.66 7.57
CA PHE A 84 0.22 -6.93 7.84
C PHE A 84 0.27 -5.51 7.29
N TYR A 85 -0.92 -5.01 6.96
CA TYR A 85 -1.16 -3.59 6.79
C TYR A 85 -1.51 -2.90 8.11
N ASP A 86 -0.75 -1.86 8.49
CA ASP A 86 -1.08 -0.95 9.57
C ASP A 86 -1.85 0.28 9.04
N PRO A 87 -3.16 0.40 9.33
CA PRO A 87 -3.97 1.52 8.88
C PRO A 87 -3.64 2.84 9.61
N SER A 88 -2.95 2.80 10.75
CA SER A 88 -2.59 4.02 11.48
C SER A 88 -1.55 4.82 10.70
N ASN A 89 -0.51 4.14 10.22
CA ASN A 89 0.58 4.74 9.45
C ASN A 89 0.43 4.57 7.93
N HIS A 90 -0.51 3.72 7.49
CA HIS A 90 -0.70 3.34 6.09
C HIS A 90 0.53 2.63 5.53
N GLU A 91 0.98 1.61 6.25
CA GLU A 91 2.21 0.89 5.94
C GLU A 91 1.97 -0.60 5.87
N ILE A 92 2.62 -1.26 4.91
CA ILE A 92 2.71 -2.70 4.79
C ILE A 92 4.02 -3.14 5.44
N TRP A 93 3.90 -3.98 6.45
CA TRP A 93 5.01 -4.54 7.22
C TRP A 93 5.23 -5.97 6.77
N MET A 94 6.35 -6.21 6.07
CA MET A 94 6.80 -7.55 5.70
C MET A 94 7.79 -8.05 6.76
N CYS A 95 7.33 -8.91 7.67
CA CYS A 95 8.20 -9.42 8.73
C CYS A 95 9.23 -10.40 8.17
N LEU A 96 10.48 -10.26 8.59
CA LEU A 96 11.58 -11.12 8.15
C LEU A 96 11.35 -12.57 8.54
N GLU A 97 10.78 -12.78 9.72
CA GLU A 97 10.43 -14.10 10.24
C GLU A 97 9.41 -14.83 9.35
N LEU A 98 8.56 -14.10 8.63
CA LEU A 98 7.64 -14.72 7.66
C LEU A 98 8.41 -15.29 6.46
N ILE A 99 9.41 -14.56 5.98
CA ILE A 99 10.22 -14.97 4.84
C ILE A 99 11.01 -16.23 5.20
N ASP A 100 11.59 -16.26 6.41
CA ASP A 100 12.26 -17.45 6.93
C ASP A 100 11.30 -18.64 7.07
N GLY A 101 10.10 -18.41 7.63
CA GLY A 101 9.07 -19.44 7.74
C GLY A 101 8.57 -19.96 6.38
N MET A 102 8.49 -19.10 5.35
CA MET A 102 8.19 -19.52 3.98
C MET A 102 9.31 -20.39 3.41
N ALA A 103 10.58 -19.99 3.59
CA ALA A 103 11.72 -20.76 3.12
C ALA A 103 11.78 -22.14 3.78
N GLU A 104 11.58 -22.22 5.10
CA GLU A 104 11.48 -23.47 5.85
C GLU A 104 10.31 -24.33 5.35
N THR A 105 9.14 -23.74 5.11
CA THR A 105 7.96 -24.47 4.63
C THR A 105 8.18 -25.08 3.24
N LEU A 106 8.92 -24.39 2.37
CA LEU A 106 9.17 -24.81 0.99
C LEU A 106 10.40 -25.71 0.85
N GLU A 107 11.19 -25.89 1.92
CA GLU A 107 12.37 -26.74 1.89
C GLU A 107 12.01 -28.19 1.50
N GLY A 108 12.68 -28.71 0.47
CA GLY A 108 12.47 -30.06 -0.03
C GLY A 108 11.12 -30.30 -0.71
N GLN A 109 10.29 -29.27 -0.94
CA GLN A 109 8.99 -29.40 -1.60
C GLN A 109 9.08 -29.45 -3.14
N PHE A 110 10.22 -29.07 -3.70
CA PHE A 110 10.47 -29.06 -5.15
C PHE A 110 11.72 -29.85 -5.52
N GLU A 111 11.79 -30.29 -6.77
CA GLU A 111 12.86 -31.15 -7.28
C GLU A 111 14.20 -30.41 -7.39
N ASP A 112 14.17 -29.08 -7.56
CA ASP A 112 15.34 -28.25 -7.79
C ASP A 112 15.26 -26.88 -7.07
N GLU A 113 16.43 -26.26 -6.93
CA GLU A 113 16.60 -24.98 -6.22
C GLU A 113 15.95 -23.81 -6.95
N GLU A 114 15.89 -23.83 -8.28
CA GLU A 114 15.26 -22.76 -9.07
C GLU A 114 13.74 -22.79 -8.87
N SER A 115 13.12 -23.96 -8.93
CA SER A 115 11.70 -24.16 -8.62
C SER A 115 11.36 -23.73 -7.19
N THR A 116 12.20 -24.06 -6.22
CA THR A 116 12.03 -23.63 -4.81
C THR A 116 12.10 -22.10 -4.70
N THR A 117 13.09 -21.48 -5.34
CA THR A 117 13.28 -20.02 -5.34
C THR A 117 12.09 -19.32 -6.01
N ASN A 118 11.60 -19.84 -7.13
CA ASN A 118 10.44 -19.31 -7.83
C ASN A 118 9.16 -19.43 -6.99
N ALA A 119 8.98 -20.55 -6.27
CA ALA A 119 7.86 -20.72 -5.36
C ALA A 119 7.91 -19.74 -4.19
N LEU A 120 9.10 -19.54 -3.59
CA LEU A 120 9.30 -18.57 -2.51
C LEU A 120 9.01 -17.13 -2.99
N ALA A 121 9.53 -16.75 -4.16
CA ALA A 121 9.25 -15.46 -4.77
C ALA A 121 7.75 -15.28 -5.05
N GLY A 122 7.09 -16.29 -5.59
CA GLY A 122 5.64 -16.28 -5.83
C GLY A 122 4.83 -16.12 -4.54
N ALA A 123 5.18 -16.85 -3.49
CA ALA A 123 4.55 -16.74 -2.18
C ALA A 123 4.75 -15.35 -1.58
N PHE A 124 5.97 -14.81 -1.63
CA PHE A 124 6.30 -13.46 -1.18
C PHE A 124 5.44 -12.40 -1.90
N VAL A 125 5.39 -12.46 -3.24
CA VAL A 125 4.60 -11.52 -4.05
C VAL A 125 3.11 -11.64 -3.70
N ALA A 126 2.59 -12.87 -3.54
CA ALA A 126 1.19 -13.09 -3.18
C ALA A 126 0.85 -12.42 -1.83
N VAL A 127 1.73 -12.51 -0.84
CA VAL A 127 1.53 -11.85 0.46
C VAL A 127 1.60 -10.33 0.34
N VAL A 128 2.59 -9.77 -0.37
CA VAL A 128 2.65 -8.31 -0.57
C VAL A 128 1.38 -7.80 -1.26
N LEU A 129 0.87 -8.53 -2.26
CA LEU A 129 -0.37 -8.17 -2.95
C LEU A 129 -1.61 -8.31 -2.06
N HIS A 130 -1.63 -9.28 -1.14
CA HIS A 130 -2.68 -9.42 -0.13
C HIS A 130 -2.75 -8.19 0.77
N GLU A 131 -1.62 -7.78 1.34
CA GLU A 131 -1.54 -6.60 2.21
C GLU A 131 -1.78 -5.29 1.45
N ALA A 132 -1.33 -5.20 0.20
CA ALA A 132 -1.68 -4.09 -0.69
C ALA A 132 -3.18 -4.03 -0.93
N GLY A 133 -3.88 -5.17 -1.00
CA GLY A 133 -5.34 -5.22 -1.07
C GLY A 133 -6.01 -4.55 0.13
N HIS A 134 -5.58 -4.87 1.36
CA HIS A 134 -6.07 -4.21 2.57
C HIS A 134 -5.82 -2.70 2.54
N ALA A 135 -4.60 -2.30 2.18
CA ALA A 135 -4.22 -0.90 2.06
C ALA A 135 -5.07 -0.15 1.04
N LEU A 136 -5.32 -0.75 -0.12
CA LEU A 136 -6.12 -0.15 -1.20
C LEU A 136 -7.58 0.03 -0.79
N VAL A 137 -8.19 -0.96 -0.14
CA VAL A 137 -9.57 -0.85 0.38
C VAL A 137 -9.70 0.31 1.36
N ASP A 138 -8.73 0.44 2.26
CA ASP A 138 -8.69 1.53 3.24
C ASP A 138 -8.50 2.89 2.56
N VAL A 139 -7.42 3.08 1.79
CA VAL A 139 -7.08 4.41 1.25
C VAL A 139 -8.01 4.88 0.14
N LEU A 140 -8.51 3.97 -0.70
CA LEU A 140 -9.47 4.30 -1.77
C LEU A 140 -10.90 4.41 -1.24
N ARG A 141 -11.12 4.10 0.04
CA ARG A 141 -12.44 4.13 0.68
C ARG A 141 -13.46 3.29 -0.08
N PHE A 142 -13.08 2.08 -0.50
CA PHE A 142 -14.05 1.12 -1.02
C PHE A 142 -14.97 0.70 0.13
N ARG A 143 -16.04 1.48 0.35
CA ARG A 143 -17.14 1.10 1.22
C ARG A 143 -18.21 0.42 0.39
N SER A 144 -18.62 -0.76 0.84
CA SER A 144 -19.93 -1.30 0.48
C SER A 144 -21.00 -0.26 0.86
N PRO A 145 -21.99 0.00 -0.01
CA PRO A 145 -23.09 0.92 0.29
C PRO A 145 -23.84 0.54 1.57
#